data_AF-L0HJI5-F1
#
_entry.id   AF-L0HJI5-F1
#
_cell.length_a   1.000
_cell.length_b   1.000
_cell.length_c   1.000
_cell.angle_alpha   90.00
_cell.angle_beta   90.00
_cell.angle_gamma   90.00
#
_symmetry.space_group_name_H-M   'P 1'
#
loop_
_entity.id
_entity.type
_entity.pdbx_description
1 polymer ?
#
loop_
_entity_poly.entity_id
_entity_poly.type
_entity_poly.pdbx_seq_one_letter_code
_entity_poly.pdbx_strand_id
1 'polypeptide(L)'
;MPRVQKRKYEKIDDAEIDLVIQCSDSHEFYERYRETFPTRKKGIDSISKIWKRRGEFIKKQQALTPELVTDSPSGHELAAALQAQNSILAELSSLMKEQIKVSKEILARLPKQIQKAEELGHAMAPQNVTETPVTIEHKEPAKKPHEKPRADIMIGS
;
A
#
# COMPACT_ATOMS: atom_id res chain seq x y z
N MET A 1 -32.82 47.63 15.92
CA MET A 1 -32.13 46.32 15.80
C MET A 1 -33.19 45.23 15.71
N PRO A 2 -33.42 44.59 14.55
CA PRO A 2 -34.41 43.52 14.45
C PRO A 2 -33.92 42.30 15.25
N ARG A 3 -34.77 41.77 16.14
CA ARG A 3 -34.47 40.59 16.96
C ARG A 3 -34.32 39.38 16.04
N VAL A 4 -33.08 38.88 15.89
CA VAL A 4 -32.80 37.64 15.18
C VAL A 4 -33.48 36.50 15.94
N GLN A 5 -34.60 36.01 15.42
CA GLN A 5 -35.25 34.80 15.93
C GLN A 5 -34.26 33.65 15.79
N LYS A 6 -33.74 33.15 16.92
CA LYS A 6 -32.90 31.95 16.96
C LYS A 6 -33.75 30.79 16.43
N ARG A 7 -33.52 30.37 15.18
CA ARG A 7 -34.14 29.17 14.60
C ARG A 7 -33.74 27.99 15.48
N LYS A 8 -34.73 27.18 15.90
CA LYS A 8 -34.47 25.94 16.62
C LYS A 8 -33.60 25.07 15.71
N TYR A 9 -32.33 24.89 16.07
CA TYR A 9 -31.46 23.95 15.37
C TYR A 9 -32.10 22.56 15.46
N GLU A 10 -32.15 21.87 14.33
CA GLU A 10 -32.50 20.45 14.32
C GLU A 10 -31.55 19.74 15.29
N LYS A 11 -32.10 18.86 16.14
CA LYS A 11 -31.26 18.03 17.00
C LYS A 11 -30.44 17.13 16.08
N ILE A 12 -29.14 17.08 16.35
CA ILE A 12 -28.20 16.19 15.69
C ILE A 12 -28.01 15.05 16.67
N ASP A 13 -28.26 13.83 16.21
CA ASP A 13 -28.17 12.66 17.07
C ASP A 13 -26.71 12.25 17.27
N ASP A 14 -26.42 11.55 18.36
CA ASP A 14 -25.05 11.14 18.69
C ASP A 14 -24.43 10.27 17.59
N ALA A 15 -25.22 9.41 16.94
CA ALA A 15 -24.75 8.63 15.78
C ALA A 15 -24.33 9.50 14.57
N GLU A 16 -24.99 10.64 14.35
CA GLU A 16 -24.58 11.59 13.30
C GLU A 16 -23.29 12.32 13.69
N ILE A 17 -23.12 12.58 15.00
CA ILE A 17 -21.92 13.19 15.56
C ILE A 17 -20.73 12.23 15.44
N ASP A 18 -20.91 10.96 15.77
CA ASP A 18 -19.85 9.96 15.66
C ASP A 18 -19.41 9.77 14.21
N LEU A 19 -20.37 9.68 13.27
CA LEU A 19 -20.07 9.54 11.85
C LEU A 19 -19.26 10.72 11.32
N VAL A 20 -19.65 11.97 11.65
CA VAL A 20 -18.95 13.16 11.14
C VAL A 20 -17.53 13.29 11.71
N ILE A 21 -17.29 12.82 12.93
CA ILE A 21 -15.96 12.82 13.54
C ILE A 21 -15.03 11.83 12.82
N GLN A 22 -15.55 10.65 12.46
CA GLN A 22 -14.77 9.58 11.81
C GLN A 22 -14.38 9.92 10.36
N CYS A 23 -15.14 10.74 9.66
CA CYS A 23 -14.83 11.10 8.27
C CYS A 23 -13.65 12.08 8.16
N SER A 24 -12.85 11.90 7.10
CA SER A 24 -11.66 12.68 6.81
C SER A 24 -11.98 13.98 6.05
N ASP A 25 -12.95 13.94 5.14
CA ASP A 25 -13.42 15.10 4.38
C ASP A 25 -14.96 15.16 4.25
N SER A 26 -15.47 16.29 3.74
CA SER A 26 -16.90 16.55 3.63
C SER A 26 -17.62 15.69 2.59
N HIS A 27 -16.92 15.28 1.53
CA HIS A 27 -17.48 14.46 0.47
C HIS A 27 -17.66 13.02 0.97
N GLU A 28 -16.64 12.46 1.61
CA GLU A 28 -16.70 11.17 2.30
C GLU A 28 -17.86 11.15 3.31
N PHE A 29 -17.99 12.21 4.11
CA PHE A 29 -19.08 12.33 5.06
C PHE A 29 -20.46 12.32 4.39
N TYR A 30 -20.62 13.02 3.26
CA TYR A 30 -21.90 13.06 2.56
C TYR A 30 -22.32 11.68 2.03
N GLU A 31 -21.41 10.97 1.37
CA GLU A 31 -21.66 9.63 0.84
C GLU A 31 -22.01 8.66 1.98
N ARG A 32 -21.16 8.60 3.00
CA ARG A 32 -21.40 7.72 4.16
C ARG A 32 -22.65 8.07 4.94
N TYR A 33 -23.03 9.35 5.00
CA TYR A 33 -24.27 9.76 5.65
C TYR A 33 -25.50 9.17 4.95
N ARG A 34 -25.51 9.12 3.61
CA ARG A 34 -26.59 8.51 2.83
C ARG A 34 -26.65 7.00 2.99
N GLU A 35 -25.50 6.35 3.09
CA GLU A 35 -25.39 4.90 3.33
C GLU A 35 -25.82 4.52 4.75
N THR A 36 -25.37 5.28 5.75
CA THR A 36 -25.59 4.97 7.18
C THR A 36 -27.00 5.36 7.64
N PHE A 37 -27.57 6.44 7.07
CA PHE A 37 -28.88 6.95 7.44
C PHE A 37 -29.83 7.04 6.22
N PRO A 38 -30.13 5.92 5.54
CA PRO A 38 -30.89 5.92 4.29
C PRO A 38 -32.34 6.39 4.46
N THR A 39 -32.88 6.26 5.68
CA THR A 39 -34.24 6.68 6.02
C THR A 39 -34.34 8.16 6.40
N ARG A 40 -33.21 8.84 6.66
CA ARG A 40 -33.21 10.26 7.02
C ARG A 40 -33.32 11.13 5.78
N LYS A 41 -34.33 12.00 5.75
CA LYS A 41 -34.56 12.95 4.65
C LYS A 41 -33.81 14.29 4.85
N LYS A 42 -32.57 14.26 5.35
CA LYS A 42 -31.78 15.49 5.48
C LYS A 42 -31.25 15.91 4.11
N GLY A 43 -31.54 17.16 3.75
CA GLY A 43 -30.98 17.77 2.53
C GLY A 43 -29.49 18.04 2.67
N ILE A 44 -28.82 18.23 1.54
CA ILE A 44 -27.37 18.47 1.50
C ILE A 44 -26.94 19.65 2.37
N ASP A 45 -27.74 20.73 2.44
CA ASP A 45 -27.47 21.88 3.31
C ASP A 45 -27.46 21.53 4.79
N SER A 46 -28.30 20.57 5.21
CA SER A 46 -28.37 20.12 6.60
C SER A 46 -27.18 19.22 6.93
N ILE A 47 -26.81 18.33 6.02
CA ILE A 47 -25.60 17.49 6.14
C ILE A 47 -24.35 18.39 6.19
N SER A 48 -24.23 19.39 5.31
CA SER A 48 -23.12 20.34 5.32
C SER A 48 -23.05 21.17 6.61
N LYS A 49 -24.18 21.47 7.26
CA LYS A 49 -24.18 22.12 8.58
C LYS A 49 -23.62 21.21 9.68
N ILE A 50 -23.87 19.90 9.62
CA ILE A 50 -23.27 18.93 10.55
C ILE A 50 -21.75 18.93 10.34
N TRP A 51 -21.27 18.84 9.09
CA TRP A 51 -19.84 18.90 8.77
C TRP A 51 -19.15 20.16 9.30
N LYS A 52 -19.74 21.34 9.09
CA LYS A 52 -19.19 22.62 9.59
C LYS A 52 -19.05 22.67 11.11
N ARG A 53 -19.87 21.90 11.83
CA ARG A 53 -19.84 21.81 13.30
C ARG A 53 -18.97 20.66 13.82
N ARG A 54 -18.30 19.91 12.95
CA ARG A 54 -17.37 18.81 13.32
C ARG A 54 -16.38 19.24 14.39
N GLY A 55 -15.79 20.43 14.27
CA GLY A 55 -14.85 20.97 15.27
C GLY A 55 -15.48 21.21 16.65
N GLU A 56 -16.76 21.58 16.72
CA GLU A 56 -17.48 21.71 18.00
C GLU A 56 -17.71 20.34 18.64
N PHE A 57 -18.03 19.33 17.83
CA PHE A 57 -18.27 17.98 18.32
C PHE A 57 -17.00 17.31 18.84
N ILE A 58 -15.88 17.44 18.12
CA ILE A 58 -14.58 16.95 18.57
C ILE A 58 -14.22 17.56 19.92
N LYS A 59 -14.35 18.88 20.08
CA LYS A 59 -14.06 19.57 21.35
C LYS A 59 -14.96 19.09 22.50
N LYS A 60 -16.25 18.85 22.23
CA LYS A 60 -17.18 18.32 23.23
C LYS A 60 -16.82 16.89 23.64
N GLN A 61 -16.46 16.04 22.68
CA GLN A 61 -16.07 14.65 22.95
C GLN A 61 -14.78 14.59 23.78
N GLN A 62 -13.81 15.46 23.48
CA GLN A 62 -12.58 15.61 24.27
C GLN A 62 -12.84 16.14 25.68
N ALA A 63 -13.82 17.04 25.86
CA ALA A 63 -14.19 17.55 27.18
C ALA A 63 -14.95 16.53 28.05
N LEU A 64 -15.70 15.62 27.42
CA LEU A 64 -16.45 14.54 28.09
C LEU A 64 -15.57 13.31 28.38
N THR A 65 -14.50 13.12 27.60
CA THR A 65 -13.57 11.98 27.71
C THR A 65 -12.14 12.51 27.83
N PRO A 66 -11.75 13.08 28.99
CA PRO A 66 -10.39 13.57 29.19
C PRO A 66 -9.33 12.44 29.14
N GLU A 67 -9.74 11.17 29.23
CA GLU A 67 -8.85 10.01 29.26
C GLU A 67 -8.60 9.34 27.90
N LEU A 68 -9.33 9.70 26.84
CA LEU A 68 -9.25 9.02 25.53
C LEU A 68 -8.46 9.80 24.45
N VAL A 69 -7.86 10.93 24.81
CA VAL A 69 -7.03 11.76 23.89
C VAL A 69 -5.55 11.37 23.95
N THR A 70 -5.18 10.37 24.76
CA THR A 70 -3.81 9.85 24.85
C THR A 70 -3.45 8.81 23.79
N ASP A 71 -4.31 8.52 22.82
CA ASP A 71 -4.00 7.58 21.72
C ASP A 71 -3.57 8.26 20.41
N SER A 72 -3.55 9.59 20.36
CA SER A 72 -2.70 10.28 19.39
C SER A 72 -1.39 10.63 20.09
N PRO A 73 -0.28 9.93 19.82
CA PRO A 73 1.00 10.33 20.37
C PRO A 73 1.19 11.80 19.96
N SER A 74 1.41 12.64 20.96
CA SER A 74 1.81 14.03 20.70
C SER A 74 2.97 14.00 19.69
N GLY A 75 3.10 15.02 18.82
CA GLY A 75 4.15 15.00 17.78
C GLY A 75 5.55 14.70 18.34
N HIS A 76 5.78 15.03 19.60
CA HIS A 76 6.97 14.68 20.36
C HIS A 76 7.09 13.17 20.68
N GLU A 77 6.03 12.52 21.17
CA GLU A 77 6.02 11.08 21.44
C GLU A 77 6.14 10.26 20.16
N LEU A 78 5.52 10.71 19.06
CA LEU A 78 5.68 10.07 17.75
C LEU A 78 7.13 10.18 17.26
N ALA A 79 7.76 11.35 17.42
CA ALA A 79 9.16 11.55 17.07
C ALA A 79 10.09 10.66 17.91
N ALA A 80 9.82 10.54 19.23
CA ALA A 80 10.58 9.66 20.12
C ALA A 80 10.40 8.18 19.74
N ALA A 81 9.19 7.75 19.41
CA ALA A 81 8.92 6.38 18.96
C ALA A 81 9.61 6.05 17.63
N LEU A 82 9.59 6.97 16.65
CA LEU A 82 10.30 6.83 15.39
C LEU A 82 11.82 6.76 15.59
N GLN A 83 12.37 7.58 16.48
CA GLN A 83 13.79 7.56 16.81
C GLN A 83 14.18 6.22 17.46
N ALA A 84 13.38 5.71 18.40
CA ALA A 84 13.60 4.42 19.03
C ALA A 84 13.55 3.27 17.99
N GLN A 85 12.56 3.30 17.08
CA GLN A 85 12.46 2.32 16.00
C GLN A 85 13.69 2.33 15.09
N ASN A 86 14.17 3.52 14.71
CA ASN A 86 15.37 3.66 13.88
C ASN A 86 16.64 3.14 14.59
N SER A 87 16.76 3.36 15.91
CA SER A 87 17.88 2.82 16.70
C SER A 87 17.88 1.29 16.69
N ILE A 88 16.72 0.68 16.94
CA ILE A 88 16.56 -0.78 16.95
C ILE A 88 16.91 -1.37 15.58
N LEU A 89 16.46 -0.74 14.48
CA LEU A 89 16.78 -1.19 13.13
C LEU A 89 18.28 -1.09 12.81
N ALA A 90 18.95 -0.03 13.30
CA ALA A 90 20.39 0.13 13.14
C ALA A 90 21.19 -0.96 13.89
N GLU A 91 20.80 -1.25 15.13
CA GLU A 91 21.39 -2.33 15.93
C GLU A 91 21.17 -3.70 15.29
N LEU A 92 19.95 -3.98 14.80
CA LEU A 92 19.65 -5.22 14.09
C LEU A 92 20.49 -5.37 12.82
N SER A 93 20.65 -4.30 12.04
CA SER A 93 21.50 -4.30 10.86
C SER A 93 22.96 -4.60 11.19
N SER A 94 23.48 -4.03 12.29
CA SER A 94 24.83 -4.30 12.78
C SER A 94 24.99 -5.77 13.19
N LEU A 95 24.06 -6.29 13.97
CA LEU A 95 24.06 -7.69 14.40
C LEU A 95 24.03 -8.65 13.20
N MET A 96 23.19 -8.38 12.20
CA MET A 96 23.11 -9.21 10.99
C MET A 96 24.43 -9.21 10.20
N LYS A 97 25.14 -8.08 10.13
CA LYS A 97 26.45 -8.00 9.48
C LYS A 97 27.50 -8.85 10.19
N GLU A 98 27.56 -8.77 11.52
CA GLU A 98 28.47 -9.62 12.31
C GLU A 98 28.11 -11.10 12.18
N GLN A 99 26.83 -11.45 12.17
CA GLN A 99 26.39 -12.82 11.95
C GLN A 99 26.84 -13.37 10.59
N ILE A 100 26.71 -12.56 9.52
CA ILE A 100 27.20 -12.94 8.19
C ILE A 100 28.72 -13.14 8.20
N LYS A 101 29.46 -12.24 8.86
CA LYS A 101 30.92 -12.32 8.97
C LYS A 101 31.37 -13.58 9.69
N VAL A 102 30.78 -13.88 10.85
CA VAL A 102 31.05 -15.11 11.61
C VAL A 102 30.69 -16.35 10.79
N SER A 103 29.54 -16.34 10.11
CA SER A 103 29.12 -17.45 9.25
C SER A 103 30.13 -17.70 8.12
N LYS A 104 30.63 -16.64 7.48
CA LYS A 104 31.68 -16.75 6.46
C LYS A 104 32.99 -17.30 7.02
N GLU A 105 33.37 -16.89 8.23
CA GLU A 105 34.57 -17.40 8.89
C GLU A 105 34.46 -18.90 9.22
N ILE A 106 33.30 -19.34 9.72
CA ILE A 106 33.02 -20.76 9.97
C ILE A 106 33.09 -21.55 8.66
N LEU A 107 32.43 -21.06 7.59
CA LEU A 107 32.47 -21.70 6.28
C LEU A 107 33.89 -21.79 5.70
N ALA A 108 34.73 -20.77 5.92
CA ALA A 108 36.12 -20.78 5.45
C ALA A 108 37.00 -21.80 6.19
N ARG A 109 36.64 -22.16 7.43
CA ARG A 109 37.34 -23.16 8.25
C ARG A 109 36.85 -24.59 7.98
N LEU A 110 35.70 -24.76 7.33
CA LEU A 110 35.23 -26.08 6.92
C LEU A 110 36.15 -26.62 5.82
N PRO A 111 36.54 -27.91 5.90
CA PRO A 111 37.35 -28.51 4.85
C PRO A 111 36.58 -28.45 3.54
N LYS A 112 37.14 -27.75 2.55
CA LYS A 112 36.63 -27.77 1.17
C LYS A 112 36.61 -29.24 0.76
N GLN A 113 35.42 -29.79 0.54
CA GLN A 113 35.29 -31.13 0.01
C GLN A 113 35.89 -31.09 -1.39
N ILE A 114 37.16 -31.49 -1.51
CA ILE A 114 37.83 -31.69 -2.79
C ILE A 114 37.07 -32.85 -3.41
N GLN A 115 36.13 -32.55 -4.31
CA GLN A 115 35.69 -33.52 -5.28
C GLN A 115 36.91 -33.82 -6.15
N LYS A 116 37.74 -34.78 -5.72
CA LYS A 116 38.47 -35.60 -6.66
C LYS A 116 37.38 -36.34 -7.42
N ALA A 117 36.95 -35.76 -8.54
CA ALA A 117 36.34 -36.50 -9.60
C ALA A 117 37.42 -37.46 -10.11
N GLU A 118 37.54 -38.59 -9.42
CA GLU A 118 38.29 -39.73 -9.87
C GLU A 118 37.51 -40.29 -11.06
N GLU A 119 38.08 -40.02 -12.23
CA GLU A 119 37.71 -40.58 -13.51
C GLU A 119 37.82 -42.11 -13.41
N LEU A 120 36.70 -42.80 -13.26
CA LEU A 120 36.61 -44.24 -13.48
C LEU A 120 35.29 -44.59 -14.17
N GLY A 121 35.29 -44.26 -15.46
CA GLY A 121 35.01 -45.23 -16.51
C GLY A 121 33.61 -45.81 -16.59
N HIS A 122 32.73 -45.14 -17.34
CA HIS A 122 31.91 -45.81 -18.36
C HIS A 122 32.11 -45.08 -19.70
N ALA A 123 33.19 -45.47 -20.38
CA ALA A 123 33.35 -45.19 -21.79
C ALA A 123 32.34 -46.03 -22.58
N MET A 124 31.39 -45.38 -23.25
CA MET A 124 30.99 -45.81 -24.58
C MET A 124 31.09 -44.62 -25.52
N ALA A 125 32.05 -44.74 -26.42
CA ALA A 125 32.51 -43.75 -27.38
C ALA A 125 31.47 -43.48 -28.49
N PRO A 126 31.65 -42.40 -29.29
CA PRO A 126 30.66 -41.89 -30.22
C PRO A 126 30.72 -42.64 -31.56
N GLN A 127 29.57 -42.95 -32.15
CA GLN A 127 29.50 -43.42 -33.54
C GLN A 127 29.23 -42.24 -34.47
N ASN A 128 30.25 -41.86 -35.24
CA ASN A 128 30.12 -41.11 -36.48
C ASN A 128 29.75 -42.06 -37.62
N VAL A 129 28.81 -41.66 -38.47
CA VAL A 129 28.68 -42.16 -39.85
C VAL A 129 28.47 -40.96 -40.78
N THR A 130 29.56 -40.58 -41.45
CA THR A 130 29.77 -40.10 -42.84
C THR A 130 28.49 -39.80 -43.67
N GLU A 131 28.32 -38.65 -44.34
CA GLU A 131 28.85 -38.34 -45.70
C GLU A 131 28.62 -36.86 -46.14
N THR A 132 29.72 -36.15 -46.46
CA THR A 132 29.99 -35.17 -47.58
C THR A 132 29.08 -33.95 -47.93
N PRO A 133 29.65 -32.89 -48.58
CA PRO A 133 29.39 -31.49 -48.25
C PRO A 133 28.83 -30.63 -49.40
N VAL A 134 28.06 -29.57 -49.11
CA VAL A 134 27.93 -28.40 -50.00
C VAL A 134 27.73 -27.12 -49.18
N THR A 135 28.74 -26.25 -49.25
CA THR A 135 28.72 -24.82 -48.87
C THR A 135 27.86 -24.03 -49.87
N ILE A 136 27.11 -23.01 -49.45
CA ILE A 136 26.97 -21.67 -50.07
C ILE A 136 26.08 -20.79 -49.17
N GLU A 137 26.44 -19.52 -49.11
CA GLU A 137 26.10 -18.48 -48.14
C GLU A 137 24.74 -17.76 -48.32
N HIS A 138 24.44 -16.95 -47.29
CA HIS A 138 23.89 -15.59 -47.32
C HIS A 138 22.37 -15.29 -47.18
N LYS A 139 22.08 -14.65 -46.03
CA LYS A 139 21.33 -13.41 -45.77
C LYS A 139 19.79 -13.33 -45.92
N GLU A 140 19.22 -12.82 -44.82
CA GLU A 140 17.87 -12.27 -44.54
C GLU A 140 17.30 -11.35 -45.65
N PRO A 141 15.96 -11.23 -45.73
CA PRO A 141 15.40 -9.89 -45.60
C PRO A 141 14.07 -9.80 -44.81
N ALA A 142 13.89 -8.63 -44.20
CA ALA A 142 12.78 -8.19 -43.36
C ALA A 142 11.46 -7.81 -44.10
N LYS A 143 10.41 -7.62 -43.27
CA LYS A 143 9.17 -6.80 -43.42
C LYS A 143 7.89 -7.51 -43.93
N LYS A 144 6.87 -7.63 -43.06
CA LYS A 144 5.70 -6.70 -42.93
C LYS A 144 4.67 -7.25 -41.90
N PRO A 145 3.94 -6.37 -41.16
CA PRO A 145 2.90 -6.77 -40.22
C PRO A 145 1.56 -6.95 -40.94
N HIS A 146 0.76 -7.95 -40.54
CA HIS A 146 -0.60 -8.12 -41.06
C HIS A 146 -1.60 -7.37 -40.20
N GLU A 147 -2.28 -6.41 -40.84
CA GLU A 147 -3.36 -5.56 -40.32
C GLU A 147 -4.73 -6.11 -40.80
N LYS A 148 -5.79 -5.96 -39.96
CA LYS A 148 -7.21 -5.61 -40.28
C LYS A 148 -8.20 -6.10 -39.20
N PRO A 149 -9.40 -5.52 -39.04
CA PRO A 149 -9.72 -4.10 -38.80
C PRO A 149 -10.71 -3.90 -37.61
N ARG A 150 -10.91 -2.64 -37.21
CA ARG A 150 -11.73 -2.14 -36.10
C ARG A 150 -13.23 -2.43 -36.23
N ALA A 151 -13.89 -2.69 -35.10
CA ALA A 151 -15.33 -2.47 -34.94
C ALA A 151 -15.53 -1.15 -34.18
N ASP A 152 -16.15 -0.18 -34.85
CA ASP A 152 -16.70 1.06 -34.28
C ASP A 152 -17.90 0.72 -33.37
N ILE A 153 -17.97 1.34 -32.19
CA ILE A 153 -19.24 1.46 -31.47
C ILE A 153 -19.37 2.90 -30.99
N MET A 154 -20.40 3.55 -31.51
CA MET A 154 -20.73 4.98 -31.42
C MET A 154 -21.10 5.41 -30.00
N ILE A 155 -20.61 6.59 -29.58
CA ILE A 155 -21.11 7.35 -28.43
C ILE A 155 -22.10 8.40 -28.98
N GLY A 156 -23.37 8.30 -28.58
CA GLY A 156 -24.43 9.24 -28.97
C GLY A 156 -24.52 10.44 -28.02
N SER A 157 -24.86 11.59 -28.60
CA SER A 157 -25.07 12.89 -27.95
C SER A 157 -26.40 13.00 -27.21
#